data_AF-A0A6I7QM20-F1
#
_entry.id   AF-A0A6I7QM20-F1
#
_cell.length_a   1.000
_cell.length_b   1.000
_cell.length_c   1.000
_cell.angle_alpha   90.00
_cell.angle_beta   90.00
_cell.angle_gamma   90.00
#
_symmetry.space_group_name_H-M   'P 1'
#
loop_
_entity.id
_entity.type
_entity.pdbx_description
1 polymer ?
#
loop_
_entity_poly.entity_id
_entity_poly.type
_entity_poly.pdbx_seq_one_letter_code
_entity_poly.pdbx_strand_id
1 'polypeptide(L)'
;MSSSNGKVLFGFIFGAAVGVAAGLLFAPSSGEETRHKLKEKGKEYSDELAKQVNTKIDELKQYVSDKTEDARTRIKKAMPEEDKS
;
A
#
# COMPACT_ATOMS: atom_id res chain seq x y z
N MET A 1 -22.63 -10.40 -7.61
CA MET A 1 -21.25 -9.91 -7.39
C MET A 1 -20.96 -9.87 -5.90
N SER A 2 -20.53 -10.98 -5.30
CA SER A 2 -20.24 -11.04 -3.84
C SER A 2 -19.11 -12.01 -3.50
N SER A 3 -18.86 -13.03 -4.32
CA SER A 3 -17.82 -14.04 -4.06
C SER A 3 -16.39 -13.57 -4.37
N SER A 4 -16.19 -12.64 -5.32
CA SER A 4 -14.85 -12.20 -5.73
C SER A 4 -14.24 -11.14 -4.79
N ASN A 5 -15.07 -10.29 -4.19
CA ASN A 5 -14.63 -9.21 -3.31
C ASN A 5 -14.08 -9.73 -1.98
N GLY A 6 -14.65 -10.82 -1.45
CA GLY A 6 -14.15 -11.46 -0.23
C GLY A 6 -12.75 -12.05 -0.40
N LYS A 7 -12.44 -12.62 -1.57
CA LYS A 7 -11.12 -13.20 -1.88
C LYS A 7 -10.04 -12.11 -1.98
N VAL A 8 -10.38 -10.97 -2.57
CA VAL A 8 -9.48 -9.80 -2.65
C VAL A 8 -9.25 -9.19 -1.27
N LEU A 9 -10.30 -9.01 -0.47
CA LEU A 9 -10.18 -8.47 0.89
C LEU A 9 -9.33 -9.40 1.79
N PHE A 10 -9.56 -10.71 1.71
CA PHE A 10 -8.76 -11.68 2.46
C PHE A 10 -7.29 -11.66 2.01
N GLY A 11 -7.02 -11.62 0.71
CA GLY A 11 -5.65 -11.49 0.18
C GLY A 11 -4.96 -10.21 0.64
N PHE A 12 -5.68 -9.09 0.71
CA PHE A 12 -5.15 -7.83 1.24
C PHE A 12 -4.83 -7.93 2.73
N ILE A 13 -5.74 -8.45 3.56
CA ILE A 13 -5.52 -8.60 5.01
C ILE A 13 -4.34 -9.54 5.28
N PHE A 14 -4.27 -10.67 4.59
CA PHE A 14 -3.17 -11.62 4.73
C PHE A 14 -1.84 -10.99 4.30
N GLY A 15 -1.81 -10.31 3.15
CA GLY A 15 -0.62 -9.59 2.68
C GLY A 15 -0.18 -8.47 3.63
N ALA A 16 -1.12 -7.71 4.19
CA ALA A 16 -0.84 -6.67 5.17
C ALA A 16 -0.26 -7.26 6.47
N ALA A 17 -0.83 -8.35 6.98
CA ALA A 17 -0.32 -9.01 8.18
C ALA A 17 1.11 -9.54 8.00
N VAL A 18 1.38 -10.22 6.87
CA VAL A 18 2.73 -10.69 6.52
C VAL A 18 3.68 -9.51 6.32
N GLY A 19 3.24 -8.44 5.66
CA GLY A 19 4.03 -7.24 5.44
C GLY A 19 4.41 -6.53 6.73
N VAL A 20 3.48 -6.40 7.69
CA VAL A 20 3.75 -5.83 9.01
C VAL A 20 4.69 -6.72 9.80
N ALA A 21 4.46 -8.04 9.83
CA ALA A 21 5.33 -8.97 10.53
C ALA A 21 6.77 -8.93 9.97
N ALA A 22 6.92 -8.95 8.65
CA ALA A 22 8.20 -8.82 7.99
C ALA A 22 8.83 -7.43 8.23
N GLY A 23 8.05 -6.36 8.16
CA GLY A 23 8.51 -4.99 8.42
C GLY A 23 9.01 -4.81 9.85
N LEU A 24 8.32 -5.36 10.84
CA LEU A 24 8.76 -5.36 12.25
C LEU A 24 10.00 -6.24 12.47
N LEU A 25 10.14 -7.34 11.74
CA LEU A 25 11.33 -8.19 11.79
C LEU A 25 12.56 -7.48 11.17
N PHE A 26 12.36 -6.79 10.05
CA PHE A 26 13.43 -6.12 9.29
C PHE A 26 13.79 -4.72 9.78
N ALA A 27 12.86 -4.00 10.39
CA ALA A 27 13.09 -2.70 11.00
C ALA A 27 13.15 -2.84 12.53
N PRO A 28 14.35 -3.07 13.11
CA PRO A 28 14.50 -3.06 14.56
C PRO A 28 14.51 -1.62 15.05
N SER A 29 13.33 -1.07 15.35
CA SER A 29 13.22 0.23 16.03
C SER A 29 12.90 0.03 17.50
N SER A 30 13.76 0.58 18.37
CA SER A 30 13.47 0.66 19.80
C SER A 30 12.31 1.63 20.02
N GLY A 31 11.32 1.21 20.80
CA GLY A 31 10.10 1.99 21.03
C GLY A 31 10.36 3.35 21.69
N GLU A 32 11.46 3.50 22.43
CA GLU A 32 11.83 4.72 23.14
C GLU A 32 12.32 5.81 22.18
N GLU A 33 13.21 5.43 21.25
CA GLU A 33 13.74 6.34 20.23
C GLU A 33 12.65 6.74 19.22
N THR A 34 11.73 5.82 18.92
CA THR A 34 10.56 6.08 18.07
C THR A 34 9.60 7.06 18.74
N ARG A 35 9.37 6.94 20.06
CA ARG A 35 8.49 7.84 20.80
C ARG A 35 9.10 9.23 20.95
N HIS A 36 10.40 9.32 21.19
CA HIS A 36 11.13 10.59 21.25
C HIS A 36 11.15 11.28 19.89
N LYS A 37 11.54 10.54 18.83
CA LYS A 37 11.52 11.04 17.45
C LYS A 37 10.11 11.43 17.01
N LEU A 38 9.06 10.69 17.36
CA LEU A 38 7.68 11.07 16.99
C LEU A 38 7.21 12.35 17.70
N LYS A 39 7.59 12.55 18.95
CA LYS A 39 7.25 13.78 19.70
C LYS A 39 7.98 15.01 19.17
N GLU A 40 9.27 14.86 18.90
CA GLU A 40 10.16 15.96 18.50
C GLU A 40 9.99 16.27 17.00
N LYS A 41 10.01 15.23 16.16
CA LYS A 41 9.78 15.35 14.72
C LYS A 41 8.32 15.66 14.41
N GLY A 42 7.34 15.12 15.13
CA GLY A 42 5.92 15.28 14.78
C GLY A 42 5.42 16.72 14.67
N LYS A 43 6.10 17.68 15.30
CA LYS A 43 5.75 19.10 15.24
C LYS A 43 6.46 19.88 14.12
N GLU A 44 7.64 19.43 13.71
CA GLU A 44 8.50 20.12 12.73
C GLU A 44 8.40 19.46 11.34
N TYR A 45 8.23 18.14 11.34
CA TYR A 45 8.08 17.32 10.15
C TYR A 45 6.65 17.31 9.61
N SER A 46 5.62 17.77 10.34
CA SER A 46 4.24 17.71 9.85
C SER A 46 4.04 18.53 8.57
N ASP A 47 4.54 19.77 8.53
CA ASP A 47 4.33 20.64 7.38
C ASP A 47 5.26 20.27 6.21
N GLU A 48 6.52 19.94 6.49
CA GLU A 48 7.49 19.64 5.44
C GLU A 48 7.37 18.20 4.90
N LEU A 49 7.07 17.19 5.74
CA LEU A 49 6.65 15.89 5.20
C LEU A 49 5.33 16.00 4.50
N ALA A 50 4.31 16.68 5.03
CA ALA A 50 3.03 16.72 4.33
C ALA A 50 3.21 17.22 2.91
N LYS A 51 4.04 18.25 2.71
CA LYS A 51 4.36 18.77 1.38
C LYS A 51 5.11 17.74 0.50
N GLN A 52 6.18 17.14 1.00
CA GLN A 52 6.98 16.16 0.25
C GLN A 52 6.22 14.85 -0.01
N VAL A 53 5.41 14.41 0.95
CA VAL A 53 4.55 13.23 0.87
C VAL A 53 3.44 13.48 -0.12
N ASN A 54 2.79 14.65 -0.12
CA ASN A 54 1.78 14.95 -1.12
C ASN A 54 2.36 14.92 -2.54
N THR A 55 3.51 15.54 -2.79
CA THR A 55 4.17 15.47 -4.11
C THR A 55 4.52 14.04 -4.50
N LYS A 56 5.10 13.25 -3.58
CA LYS A 56 5.42 11.84 -3.83
C LYS A 56 4.18 10.97 -4.00
N ILE A 57 3.09 11.26 -3.29
CA ILE A 57 1.81 10.55 -3.43
C ILE A 57 1.21 10.85 -4.80
N ASP A 58 1.29 12.09 -5.28
CA ASP A 58 0.78 12.45 -6.60
C ASP A 58 1.58 11.73 -7.71
N GLU A 59 2.91 11.73 -7.63
CA GLU A 59 3.77 10.95 -8.54
C GLU A 59 3.48 9.45 -8.46
N LEU A 60 3.35 8.92 -7.24
CA LEU A 60 3.03 7.52 -7.01
C LEU A 60 1.65 7.16 -7.55
N LYS A 61 0.67 8.06 -7.42
CA LYS A 61 -0.69 7.86 -7.91
C LYS A 61 -0.72 7.81 -9.43
N GLN A 62 0.07 8.65 -10.12
CA GLN A 62 0.23 8.57 -11.57
C GLN A 62 0.91 7.25 -11.97
N TYR A 63 2.04 6.93 -11.35
CA TYR A 63 2.78 5.70 -11.64
C TYR A 63 1.96 4.43 -11.37
N VAL A 64 1.23 4.40 -10.26
CA VAL A 64 0.32 3.30 -9.91
C VAL A 64 -0.86 3.26 -10.85
N SER A 65 -1.41 4.39 -11.30
CA SER A 65 -2.53 4.40 -12.25
C SER A 65 -2.11 3.80 -13.58
N ASP A 66 -0.97 4.23 -14.15
CA ASP A 66 -0.42 3.67 -15.39
C ASP A 66 -0.16 2.17 -15.28
N LYS A 67 0.52 1.76 -14.19
CA LYS A 67 0.81 0.34 -13.92
C LYS A 67 -0.45 -0.47 -13.64
N THR A 68 -1.47 0.13 -13.02
CA THR A 68 -2.75 -0.52 -12.75
C THR A 68 -3.54 -0.71 -14.03
N GLU A 69 -3.44 0.23 -14.97
CA GLU A 69 -4.10 0.13 -16.28
C GLU A 69 -3.44 -0.95 -17.15
N ASP A 70 -2.11 -1.02 -17.16
CA ASP A 70 -1.35 -2.12 -17.75
C ASP A 70 -1.67 -3.46 -17.09
N ALA A 71 -1.69 -3.51 -15.76
CA ALA A 71 -2.01 -4.71 -15.00
C ALA A 71 -3.44 -5.16 -15.25
N ARG A 72 -4.42 -4.23 -15.26
CA ARG A 72 -5.81 -4.52 -15.60
C ARG A 72 -5.94 -5.03 -17.02
N THR A 73 -5.22 -4.46 -17.98
CA THR A 73 -5.24 -4.90 -19.38
C THR A 73 -4.66 -6.30 -19.53
N ARG A 74 -3.55 -6.59 -18.83
CA ARG A 74 -2.94 -7.92 -18.79
C ARG A 74 -3.79 -8.94 -18.06
N ILE A 75 -4.41 -8.57 -16.93
CA ILE A 75 -5.35 -9.41 -16.19
C ILE A 75 -6.57 -9.71 -17.06
N LYS A 76 -7.13 -8.71 -17.74
CA LYS A 76 -8.28 -8.88 -18.65
C LYS A 76 -7.94 -9.69 -19.90
N LYS A 77 -6.67 -9.69 -20.34
CA LYS A 77 -6.17 -10.51 -21.46
C LYS A 77 -5.80 -11.93 -21.04
N ALA A 78 -5.34 -12.12 -19.79
CA ALA A 78 -4.95 -13.40 -19.21
C ALA A 78 -6.11 -14.14 -18.52
N MET A 79 -7.19 -13.42 -18.20
CA MET A 79 -8.50 -13.95 -17.80
C MET A 79 -9.45 -13.77 -18.98
N PRO A 80 -9.38 -14.64 -20.01
CA PRO A 80 -10.47 -14.73 -20.97
C PRO A 80 -11.74 -15.04 -20.18
N GLU A 81 -12.81 -14.33 -20.50
CA GLU A 81 -14.18 -14.56 -20.02
C GLU A 81 -14.40 -16.07 -19.82
N GLU A 82 -14.48 -16.52 -18.56
CA GLU A 82 -15.11 -17.79 -18.25
C GLU A 82 -16.57 -17.61 -18.63
N ASP A 83 -16.86 -18.18 -19.80
CA ASP A 83 -18.13 -18.28 -20.46
C ASP A 83 -19.23 -18.62 -19.46
N LYS A 84 -20.34 -17.88 -19.57
CA LYS A 84 -21.58 -18.22 -18.89
C LYS A 84 -22.06 -19.54 -19.46
N SER A 85 -22.15 -20.58 -18.64
CA SER A 85 -23.05 -21.72 -18.85
C SER A 85 -23.50 -22.25 -17.50
#